data_AF-A0A087D431-F1
#
_entry.id   AF-A0A087D431-F1
#
_cell.length_a   1.000
_cell.length_b   1.000
_cell.length_c   1.000
_cell.angle_alpha   90.00
_cell.angle_beta   90.00
_cell.angle_gamma   90.00
#
_symmetry.space_group_name_H-M   'P 1'
#
loop_
_entity.id
_entity.type
_entity.pdbx_description
1 polymer ?
#
loop_
_entity_poly.entity_id
_entity_poly.type
_entity_poly.pdbx_seq_one_letter_code
_entity_poly.pdbx_strand_id
1 'polypeptide(L)'
;MGRWVENQKNRVKSRHMIEQSMDWLDDPDDDLPESRPLRCWRSRDYSAMLFCDHDSGLLRLAITRVQIDKYTLEYRDGITWDALQQIKNETIGPDAWTVECYPPQHLVQNVANMRHLWILDEPPAFGWKTPTGEPDTDANADSEPYRPAASTRQIIIGGEPL
;
A
#
# COMPACT_ATOMS: atom_id res chain seq x y z
N MET A 1 18.29 1.89 28.30
CA MET A 1 18.09 3.26 27.79
C MET A 1 17.35 3.13 26.46
N GLY A 2 16.07 3.49 26.41
CA GLY A 2 15.13 2.94 25.43
C GLY A 2 15.34 3.37 23.98
N ARG A 3 15.09 2.41 23.07
CA ARG A 3 14.89 2.46 21.60
C ARG A 3 14.15 3.69 21.06
N TRP A 4 13.51 4.46 21.94
CA TRP A 4 12.74 5.69 21.70
C TRP A 4 13.59 6.94 21.40
N VAL A 5 14.81 7.04 21.95
CA VAL A 5 15.67 8.23 21.74
C VAL A 5 16.33 8.21 20.35
N GLU A 6 16.59 7.02 19.81
CA GLU A 6 17.22 6.85 18.50
C GLU A 6 16.31 7.32 17.35
N ASN A 7 14.99 7.09 17.50
CA ASN A 7 13.98 7.43 16.50
C ASN A 7 13.76 8.95 16.33
N GLN A 8 14.38 9.80 17.19
CA GLN A 8 14.36 11.25 17.06
C GLN A 8 15.45 11.81 16.14
N LYS A 9 16.56 11.08 15.91
CA LYS A 9 17.68 11.59 15.09
C LYS A 9 17.36 11.63 13.59
N ASN A 10 16.46 10.77 13.11
CA ASN A 10 16.03 10.70 11.70
C ASN A 10 14.60 11.25 11.49
N ARG A 11 14.32 12.46 12.00
CA ARG A 11 13.03 13.10 11.71
C ARG A 11 12.97 13.53 10.25
N VAL A 12 12.30 12.73 9.42
CA VAL A 12 11.90 13.13 8.07
C VAL A 12 10.96 14.34 8.18
N LYS A 13 11.41 15.49 7.67
CA LYS A 13 10.62 16.74 7.62
C LYS A 13 9.76 16.85 6.36
N SER A 14 10.06 16.04 5.34
CA SER A 14 9.36 16.03 4.06
C SER A 14 7.96 15.45 4.19
N ARG A 15 7.00 15.98 3.43
CA ARG A 15 5.67 15.37 3.27
C ARG A 15 5.68 14.21 2.28
N HIS A 16 6.72 14.10 1.47
CA HIS A 16 6.94 13.00 0.54
C HIS A 16 7.63 11.81 1.22
N MET A 17 7.39 10.62 0.68
CA MET A 17 8.00 9.37 1.10
C MET A 17 9.48 9.35 0.71
N ILE A 18 10.34 9.23 1.72
CA ILE A 18 11.79 9.10 1.54
C ILE A 18 12.17 7.67 1.91
N GLU A 19 12.85 6.96 1.00
CA GLU A 19 13.37 5.63 1.28
C GLU A 19 14.39 5.68 2.42
N GLN A 20 14.30 4.72 3.33
CA GLN A 20 15.16 4.60 4.49
C GLN A 20 16.11 3.42 4.29
N SER A 21 17.36 3.56 4.73
CA SER A 21 18.23 2.40 4.94
C SER A 21 17.59 1.46 5.97
N MET A 22 17.85 0.16 5.85
CA MET A 22 17.29 -0.89 6.70
C MET A 22 18.39 -1.64 7.46
N ASP A 23 19.58 -1.05 7.56
CA ASP A 23 20.77 -1.66 8.16
C ASP A 23 20.55 -1.96 9.67
N TRP A 24 19.53 -1.34 10.28
CA TRP A 24 19.09 -1.62 11.65
C TRP A 24 18.33 -2.95 11.82
N LEU A 25 17.99 -3.64 10.73
CA LEU A 25 17.37 -4.97 10.73
C LEU A 25 18.39 -6.10 10.57
N ASP A 26 19.68 -5.79 10.42
CA ASP A 26 20.77 -6.78 10.40
C ASP A 26 21.14 -7.17 11.84
N ASP A 27 20.19 -7.76 12.56
CA ASP A 27 20.51 -8.47 13.81
C ASP A 27 20.94 -9.90 13.45
N PRO A 28 22.19 -10.30 13.72
CA PRO A 28 22.71 -11.62 13.36
C PRO A 28 21.97 -12.77 14.05
N ASP A 29 21.17 -12.49 15.09
CA ASP A 29 20.38 -13.47 15.83
C ASP A 29 18.90 -13.55 15.36
N ASP A 30 18.48 -12.78 14.34
CA ASP A 30 17.11 -12.76 13.84
C ASP A 30 16.89 -13.77 12.68
N ASP A 31 16.64 -15.03 13.06
CA ASP A 31 16.39 -16.17 12.14
C ASP A 31 15.01 -16.15 11.45
N LEU A 32 14.30 -15.01 11.43
CA LEU A 32 12.97 -14.88 10.81
C LEU A 32 12.99 -14.00 9.54
N PRO A 33 13.71 -14.40 8.47
CA PRO A 33 13.81 -13.63 7.23
C PRO A 33 12.45 -13.42 6.54
N GLU A 34 11.47 -14.30 6.80
CA GLU A 34 10.17 -14.35 6.13
C GLU A 34 9.24 -13.17 6.47
N SER A 35 9.53 -12.43 7.54
CA SER A 35 8.76 -11.23 7.94
C SER A 35 9.52 -9.93 7.74
N ARG A 36 10.72 -9.96 7.14
CA ARG A 36 11.54 -8.75 6.98
C ARG A 36 10.97 -7.88 5.84
N PRO A 37 10.81 -6.56 6.06
CA PRO A 37 10.47 -5.67 4.97
C PRO A 37 11.60 -5.64 3.92
N LEU A 38 11.23 -5.71 2.65
CA LEU A 38 12.13 -5.57 1.51
C LEU A 38 12.62 -4.14 1.34
N ARG A 39 11.74 -3.17 1.59
CA ARG A 39 11.99 -1.72 1.46
C ARG A 39 11.16 -0.97 2.50
N CYS A 40 11.67 0.17 2.95
CA CYS A 40 10.98 1.04 3.90
C CYS A 40 11.07 2.49 3.44
N TRP A 41 9.95 3.20 3.53
CA TRP A 41 9.88 4.63 3.32
C TRP A 41 9.24 5.32 4.50
N ARG A 42 9.62 6.57 4.70
CA ARG A 42 9.07 7.42 5.75
C ARG A 42 8.87 8.83 5.22
N SER A 43 7.73 9.41 5.56
CA SER A 43 7.48 10.84 5.48
C SER A 43 7.28 11.41 6.89
N ARG A 44 7.03 12.71 6.98
CA ARG A 44 6.65 13.35 8.24
C ARG A 44 5.36 12.77 8.82
N ASP A 45 4.45 12.30 7.95
CA ASP A 45 3.09 11.95 8.34
C ASP A 45 2.85 10.43 8.32
N TYR A 46 3.63 9.66 7.55
CA TYR A 46 3.43 8.23 7.33
C TYR A 46 4.74 7.43 7.33
N SER A 47 4.62 6.12 7.56
CA SER A 47 5.64 5.11 7.28
C SER A 47 5.02 4.04 6.38
N ALA A 48 5.77 3.59 5.37
CA ALA A 48 5.35 2.55 4.46
C ALA A 48 6.45 1.48 4.38
N MET A 49 6.09 0.22 4.57
CA MET A 49 7.01 -0.92 4.50
C MET A 49 6.50 -1.93 3.49
N LEU A 50 7.37 -2.34 2.58
CA LEU A 50 7.07 -3.33 1.55
C LEU A 50 7.50 -4.71 2.05
N PHE A 51 6.60 -5.68 1.95
CA PHE A 51 6.84 -7.08 2.28
C PHE A 51 6.57 -7.95 1.05
N CYS A 52 7.22 -9.10 0.98
CA CYS A 52 6.75 -10.20 0.16
C CYS A 52 5.91 -11.10 1.07
N ASP A 53 4.63 -11.27 0.75
CA ASP A 53 3.77 -12.20 1.48
C ASP A 53 4.18 -13.63 1.15
N HIS A 54 4.57 -14.40 2.16
CA HIS A 54 5.11 -15.75 1.96
C HIS A 54 4.12 -16.69 1.25
N ASP A 55 2.85 -16.67 1.68
CA ASP A 55 1.86 -17.64 1.23
C ASP A 55 1.35 -17.35 -0.18
N SER A 56 1.18 -16.07 -0.53
CA SER A 56 0.68 -15.67 -1.85
C SER A 56 1.78 -15.29 -2.83
N GLY A 57 2.99 -15.01 -2.37
CA GLY A 57 4.07 -14.40 -3.16
C GLY A 57 3.82 -12.95 -3.57
N LEU A 58 2.68 -12.36 -3.17
CA LEU A 58 2.32 -11.00 -3.55
C LEU A 58 3.10 -9.98 -2.72
N LEU A 59 3.46 -8.88 -3.37
CA LEU A 59 4.00 -7.74 -2.66
C LEU A 59 2.89 -7.01 -1.89
N ARG A 60 3.15 -6.72 -0.62
CA ARG A 60 2.25 -6.01 0.29
C ARG A 60 2.91 -4.76 0.85
N LEU A 61 2.35 -3.60 0.59
CA LEU A 61 2.75 -2.33 1.18
C LEU A 61 1.90 -2.06 2.43
N ALA A 62 2.51 -2.13 3.61
CA ALA A 62 1.89 -1.78 4.88
C ALA A 62 2.14 -0.31 5.21
N ILE A 63 1.08 0.48 5.37
CA ILE A 63 1.13 1.93 5.54
C ILE A 63 0.55 2.30 6.91
N THR A 64 1.32 3.01 7.72
CA THR A 64 0.96 3.43 9.08
C THR A 64 1.10 4.94 9.22
N ARG A 65 0.14 5.59 9.87
CA ARG A 65 0.25 7.01 10.24
C ARG A 65 1.10 7.15 11.50
N VAL A 66 2.15 7.96 11.43
CA VAL A 66 3.17 8.07 12.50
C VAL A 66 3.02 9.33 13.36
N GLN A 67 2.00 10.13 13.10
CA GLN A 67 1.69 11.31 13.90
C GLN A 67 1.07 10.91 15.23
N ILE A 68 1.63 11.41 16.32
CA ILE A 68 1.08 11.27 17.66
C ILE A 68 0.32 12.57 17.99
N ASP A 69 -0.89 12.44 18.53
CA ASP A 69 -1.59 13.57 19.09
C ASP A 69 -0.89 14.04 20.37
N LYS A 70 -0.54 15.33 20.44
CA LYS A 70 0.25 15.85 21.56
C LYS A 70 -0.52 15.93 22.87
N TYR A 71 -1.85 15.90 22.82
CA TYR A 71 -2.72 16.01 23.98
C TYR A 71 -3.13 14.65 24.52
N THR A 72 -3.45 13.69 23.63
CA THR A 72 -3.83 12.34 24.03
C THR A 72 -2.65 11.37 24.11
N LEU A 73 -1.51 11.71 23.49
CA LEU A 73 -0.34 10.85 23.30
C LEU A 73 -0.63 9.57 22.50
N GLU A 74 -1.78 9.50 21.83
CA GLU A 74 -2.18 8.38 20.97
C GLU A 74 -1.78 8.64 19.51
N TYR A 75 -1.64 7.57 18.72
CA TYR A 75 -1.47 7.72 17.28
C TYR A 75 -2.73 8.29 16.65
N ARG A 76 -2.56 9.29 15.78
CA ARG A 76 -3.66 9.82 14.97
C ARG A 76 -4.07 8.78 13.94
N ASP A 77 -5.32 8.37 13.98
CA ASP A 77 -5.93 7.46 13.01
C ASP A 77 -6.41 8.21 11.74
N GLY A 78 -6.93 7.47 10.76
CA GLY A 78 -7.55 7.98 9.55
C GLY A 78 -6.54 8.24 8.44
N ILE A 79 -6.18 7.18 7.72
CA ILE A 79 -5.44 7.27 6.45
C ILE A 79 -6.47 7.41 5.33
N THR A 80 -6.47 8.54 4.62
CA THR A 80 -7.43 8.81 3.55
C THR A 80 -7.07 8.08 2.26
N TRP A 81 -8.04 7.89 1.38
CA TRP A 81 -7.81 7.34 0.05
C TRP A 81 -6.78 8.16 -0.74
N ASP A 82 -6.87 9.49 -0.72
CA ASP A 82 -5.89 10.37 -1.40
C ASP A 82 -4.47 10.16 -0.87
N ALA A 83 -4.33 9.95 0.44
CA ALA A 83 -3.03 9.68 1.04
C ALA A 83 -2.49 8.31 0.59
N LEU A 84 -3.34 7.28 0.53
CA LEU A 84 -2.96 5.96 -0.01
C LEU A 84 -2.50 6.07 -1.47
N GLN A 85 -3.26 6.79 -2.31
CA GLN A 85 -2.91 6.99 -3.71
C GLN A 85 -1.59 7.75 -3.88
N GLN A 86 -1.38 8.82 -3.09
CA GLN A 86 -0.11 9.57 -3.10
C GLN A 86 1.07 8.69 -2.66
N ILE A 87 0.95 7.99 -1.53
CA ILE A 87 2.02 7.14 -1.00
C ILE A 87 2.38 6.05 -2.01
N LYS A 88 1.38 5.37 -2.57
CA LYS A 88 1.59 4.35 -3.62
C LYS A 88 2.36 4.93 -4.81
N ASN A 89 2.00 6.13 -5.28
CA ASN A 89 2.67 6.77 -6.41
C ASN A 89 4.12 7.13 -6.09
N GLU A 90 4.41 7.55 -4.87
CA GLU A 90 5.76 7.95 -4.43
C GLU A 90 6.67 6.75 -4.09
N THR A 91 6.12 5.58 -3.76
CA THR A 91 6.91 4.40 -3.36
C THR A 91 7.01 3.35 -4.46
N ILE A 92 5.87 2.90 -4.99
CA ILE A 92 5.79 1.82 -5.99
C ILE A 92 5.78 2.41 -7.41
N GLY A 93 5.14 3.55 -7.59
CA GLY A 93 5.06 4.27 -8.86
C GLY A 93 3.63 4.51 -9.33
N PRO A 94 3.41 5.53 -10.18
CA PRO A 94 2.08 5.95 -10.62
C PRO A 94 1.34 4.88 -11.43
N ASP A 95 2.06 4.02 -12.16
CA ASP A 95 1.46 3.04 -13.09
C ASP A 95 1.10 1.70 -12.43
N ALA A 96 1.57 1.45 -11.21
CA ALA A 96 1.30 0.20 -10.50
C ALA A 96 -0.20 0.02 -10.19
N TRP A 97 -0.69 -1.21 -10.21
CA TRP A 97 -2.04 -1.51 -9.72
C TRP A 97 -1.96 -2.00 -8.29
N THR A 98 -2.84 -1.50 -7.43
CA THR A 98 -2.92 -1.93 -6.03
C THR A 98 -4.35 -2.15 -5.60
N VAL A 99 -4.58 -3.15 -4.77
CA VAL A 99 -5.88 -3.43 -4.16
C VAL A 99 -5.79 -3.37 -2.65
N GLU A 100 -6.88 -2.97 -2.00
CA GLU A 100 -7.05 -3.08 -0.57
C GLU A 100 -8.15 -4.11 -0.28
N CYS A 101 -7.77 -5.17 0.43
CA CYS A 101 -8.67 -6.28 0.73
C CYS A 101 -9.44 -6.02 2.03
N TYR A 102 -10.75 -6.22 1.98
CA TYR A 102 -11.65 -6.16 3.13
C TYR A 102 -12.12 -7.59 3.44
N PRO A 103 -11.58 -8.25 4.47
CA PRO A 103 -11.91 -9.63 4.74
C PRO A 103 -13.33 -9.78 5.28
N PRO A 104 -13.92 -10.99 5.23
CA PRO A 104 -15.14 -11.31 5.97
C PRO A 104 -15.04 -10.88 7.44
N GLN A 105 -16.16 -10.46 8.05
CA GLN A 105 -16.19 -9.89 9.39
C GLN A 105 -15.48 -10.72 10.46
N HIS A 106 -15.57 -12.05 10.38
CA HIS A 106 -14.95 -12.97 11.33
C HIS A 106 -13.42 -13.12 11.17
N LEU A 107 -12.85 -12.61 10.08
CA LEU A 107 -11.42 -12.56 9.78
C LEU A 107 -10.84 -11.15 9.94
N VAL A 108 -11.66 -10.16 10.32
CA VAL A 108 -11.20 -8.78 10.51
C VAL A 108 -10.26 -8.71 11.70
N GLN A 109 -9.02 -8.28 11.43
CA GLN A 109 -8.04 -7.92 12.44
C GLN A 109 -7.80 -6.41 12.35
N ASN A 110 -8.36 -5.65 13.30
CA ASN A 110 -8.20 -4.19 13.37
C ASN A 110 -7.44 -3.79 14.64
N VAL A 111 -6.17 -4.18 14.70
CA VAL A 111 -5.32 -4.04 15.90
C VAL A 111 -4.28 -2.91 15.80
N ALA A 112 -4.21 -2.23 14.65
CA ALA A 112 -3.29 -1.14 14.41
C ALA A 112 -3.87 -0.12 13.43
N ASN A 113 -3.46 1.13 13.55
CA ASN A 113 -3.73 2.22 12.59
C ASN A 113 -2.86 2.02 11.33
N MET A 114 -3.24 1.01 10.54
CA MET A 114 -2.48 0.54 9.41
C MET A 114 -3.42 0.12 8.27
N ARG A 115 -3.01 0.43 7.05
CA ARG A 115 -3.69 0.05 5.81
C ARG A 115 -2.73 -0.78 4.96
N HIS A 116 -3.28 -1.73 4.21
CA HIS A 116 -2.49 -2.66 3.41
C HIS A 116 -2.90 -2.56 1.95
N LEU A 117 -1.92 -2.30 1.09
CA LEU A 117 -2.09 -2.35 -0.36
C LEU A 117 -1.34 -3.56 -0.88
N TRP A 118 -2.03 -4.44 -1.59
CA TRP A 118 -1.42 -5.54 -2.34
C TRP A 118 -1.13 -5.06 -3.75
N ILE A 119 0.11 -5.20 -4.19
CA ILE A 119 0.57 -4.80 -5.52
C ILE A 119 0.26 -5.94 -6.48
N LEU A 120 -0.32 -5.60 -7.64
CA LEU A 120 -0.61 -6.55 -8.70
C LEU A 120 0.46 -6.47 -9.78
N ASP A 121 0.96 -7.63 -10.22
CA ASP A 121 1.94 -7.71 -11.31
C ASP A 121 1.35 -7.33 -12.66
N GLU A 122 0.05 -7.56 -12.84
CA GLU A 122 -0.70 -7.25 -14.05
C GLU A 122 -1.93 -6.38 -13.75
N PRO A 123 -2.38 -5.55 -14.70
CA PRO A 123 -3.60 -4.77 -14.54
C PRO A 123 -4.82 -5.68 -14.28
N PRO A 124 -5.56 -5.48 -13.17
CA PRO A 124 -6.71 -6.31 -12.83
C PRO A 124 -7.80 -6.19 -13.89
N ALA A 125 -8.64 -7.22 -14.04
CA ALA A 125 -9.78 -7.20 -14.95
C ALA A 125 -10.78 -6.07 -14.64
N PHE A 126 -10.88 -5.66 -13.38
CA PHE A 126 -11.71 -4.57 -12.89
C PHE A 126 -10.91 -3.26 -12.74
N GLY A 127 -11.60 -2.16 -12.38
CA GLY A 127 -10.98 -0.84 -12.23
C GLY A 127 -11.17 0.06 -13.46
N TRP A 128 -11.07 1.37 -13.25
CA TRP A 128 -11.24 2.36 -14.32
C TRP A 128 -9.99 2.39 -15.20
N LYS A 129 -10.17 2.16 -16.50
CA LYS A 129 -9.09 2.12 -17.51
C LYS A 129 -9.22 3.20 -18.58
N THR A 130 -10.33 3.93 -18.56
CA THR A 130 -10.51 5.08 -19.43
C THR A 130 -9.60 6.21 -18.93
N PRO A 131 -8.69 6.74 -19.77
CA PRO A 131 -7.86 7.87 -19.39
C PRO A 131 -8.72 9.06 -18.98
N THR A 132 -8.34 9.72 -17.88
CA THR A 132 -8.99 10.96 -17.44
C THR A 132 -8.35 12.14 -18.17
N GLY A 133 -9.07 12.80 -19.08
CA GLY A 133 -8.57 13.92 -19.90
C GLY A 133 -9.31 14.06 -21.23
N GLU A 134 -9.08 15.14 -21.97
CA GLU A 134 -9.56 15.22 -23.36
C GLU A 134 -8.93 14.09 -24.18
N PRO A 135 -9.68 13.40 -25.06
CA PRO A 135 -9.12 12.36 -25.90
C PRO A 135 -8.03 12.99 -26.77
N ASP A 136 -6.83 12.45 -26.69
CA ASP A 136 -5.75 12.82 -27.59
C ASP A 136 -6.20 12.46 -29.01
N THR A 137 -6.57 13.46 -29.81
CA THR A 137 -7.15 13.26 -31.15
C THR A 137 -6.17 12.63 -32.14
N ASP A 138 -4.91 12.42 -31.72
CA ASP A 138 -3.82 11.86 -32.50
C ASP A 138 -3.45 10.42 -32.08
N ALA A 139 -4.18 9.80 -31.15
CA ALA A 139 -3.92 8.41 -30.74
C ALA A 139 -4.29 7.43 -31.87
N ASN A 140 -3.27 6.78 -32.46
CA ASN A 140 -3.42 5.76 -33.50
C ASN A 140 -4.47 4.70 -33.12
N ALA A 141 -5.40 4.45 -34.05
CA ALA A 141 -6.50 3.48 -33.96
C ALA A 141 -6.04 2.01 -33.85
N ASP A 142 -4.73 1.76 -33.87
CA ASP A 142 -4.11 0.43 -33.84
C ASP A 142 -3.70 -0.03 -32.43
N SER A 143 -4.01 0.75 -31.38
CA SER A 143 -3.82 0.28 -30.00
C SER A 143 -4.86 -0.80 -29.67
N GLU A 144 -4.41 -2.03 -29.46
CA GLU A 144 -5.32 -3.13 -29.10
C GLU A 144 -6.14 -2.74 -27.85
N PRO A 145 -7.48 -2.85 -27.89
CA PRO A 145 -8.29 -2.57 -26.73
C PRO A 145 -7.93 -3.56 -25.62
N TYR A 146 -7.71 -3.03 -24.42
CA TYR A 146 -7.44 -3.82 -23.22
C TYR A 146 -8.45 -4.98 -23.10
N ARG A 147 -7.95 -6.22 -23.03
CA ARG A 147 -8.77 -7.42 -22.80
C ARG A 147 -8.58 -7.87 -21.33
N PRO A 148 -9.64 -7.88 -20.51
CA PRO A 148 -9.53 -8.34 -19.14
C PRO A 148 -9.20 -9.83 -19.07
N ALA A 149 -8.34 -10.22 -18.11
CA ALA A 149 -8.18 -11.62 -17.72
C ALA A 149 -9.49 -12.13 -17.06
N ALA A 150 -10.02 -13.27 -17.51
CA ALA A 150 -11.13 -13.98 -16.85
C ALA A 150 -10.61 -14.60 -15.52
N SER A 151 -11.32 -14.73 -14.39
CA SER A 151 -12.72 -14.53 -14.04
C SER A 151 -12.82 -14.05 -12.58
N THR A 152 -13.57 -12.98 -12.29
CA THR A 152 -14.03 -12.68 -10.94
C THR A 152 -15.46 -13.18 -10.81
N ARG A 153 -15.73 -14.20 -9.98
CA ARG A 153 -17.11 -14.61 -9.70
C ARG A 153 -17.81 -13.48 -8.95
N GLN A 154 -18.82 -12.90 -9.56
CA GLN A 154 -19.64 -11.86 -8.93
C GLN A 154 -20.60 -12.50 -7.92
N ILE A 155 -20.70 -11.88 -6.74
CA ILE A 155 -21.78 -12.19 -5.80
C ILE A 155 -23.00 -11.39 -6.26
N ILE A 156 -24.09 -12.10 -6.57
CA ILE A 156 -25.36 -11.47 -6.95
C ILE A 156 -26.06 -11.02 -5.65
N ILE A 157 -26.18 -9.72 -5.47
CA ILE A 157 -26.99 -9.17 -4.38
C ILE A 157 -28.45 -9.22 -4.83
N GLY A 158 -29.23 -10.16 -4.28
CA GLY A 158 -30.69 -10.21 -4.50
C GLY A 158 -31.23 -11.32 -5.40
N GLY A 159 -30.41 -12.28 -5.82
CA GLY A 159 -30.88 -13.55 -6.39
C GLY A 159 -31.70 -13.45 -7.69
N GLU A 160 -31.02 -13.32 -8.83
CA GLU A 160 -31.11 -14.19 -10.01
C GLU A 160 -29.94 -13.84 -10.95
N PRO A 161 -29.31 -14.81 -11.64
CA PRO A 161 -28.25 -14.52 -12.61
C PRO A 161 -28.81 -13.89 -13.89
N LEU A 162 -28.13 -12.87 -14.43
CA LEU A 162 -28.34 -12.36 -15.79
C LEU A 162 -27.79 -13.34 -16.83
#